data_AF-A0A4S0IZP9-F1
#
_entry.id   AF-A0A4S0IZP9-F1
#
_cell.length_a   1.000
_cell.length_b   1.000
_cell.length_c   1.000
_cell.angle_alpha   90.00
_cell.angle_beta   90.00
_cell.angle_gamma   90.00
#
_symmetry.space_group_name_H-M   'P 1'
#
loop_
_entity.id
_entity.type
_entity.pdbx_description
1 polymer ?
#
loop_
_entity_poly.entity_id
_entity_poly.type
_entity_poly.pdbx_seq_one_letter_code
_entity_poly.pdbx_strand_id
1 'polypeptide(L)' 'MTPPKSRPAISQADYQRLSQFRYLIRRFLEFSQIQANEAGLTPRQHQALLAIKGFPNGGPVAVGDLAERL' A
#
# COMPACT_ATOMS: atom_id res chain seq x y z
N MET A 1 2.09 -38.27 -23.56
CA MET A 1 2.51 -37.75 -22.24
C MET A 1 3.06 -36.35 -22.45
N THR A 2 2.27 -35.32 -22.19
CA THR A 2 2.68 -33.92 -22.37
C THR A 2 3.61 -33.51 -21.22
N PRO A 3 4.79 -32.92 -21.50
CA PRO A 3 5.69 -32.53 -20.43
C PRO A 3 5.09 -31.37 -19.61
N PRO A 4 5.36 -31.30 -18.29
CA PRO A 4 4.89 -30.20 -17.47
C PRO A 4 5.57 -28.90 -17.92
N LYS A 5 4.76 -27.84 -18.14
CA LYS A 5 5.29 -26.49 -18.43
C LYS A 5 6.19 -26.05 -17.29
N SER A 6 7.47 -25.82 -17.57
CA SER A 6 8.40 -25.22 -16.62
C SER A 6 7.90 -23.83 -16.22
N ARG A 7 7.85 -23.56 -14.91
CA ARG A 7 7.58 -22.20 -14.44
C ARG A 7 8.73 -21.30 -14.93
N PRO A 8 8.45 -20.15 -15.56
CA PRO A 8 9.49 -19.23 -15.95
C PRO A 8 10.29 -18.81 -14.72
N ALA A 9 11.62 -18.91 -14.82
CA ALA A 9 12.51 -18.45 -13.76
C ALA A 9 12.43 -16.93 -13.65
N ILE A 10 12.29 -16.42 -12.42
CA ILE A 10 12.30 -14.97 -12.15
C ILE A 10 13.69 -14.43 -12.49
N SER A 11 13.76 -13.39 -13.31
CA SER A 11 15.03 -12.79 -13.73
C SER A 11 15.62 -11.88 -12.64
N GLN A 12 16.92 -11.59 -12.72
CA GLN A 12 17.55 -10.59 -11.85
C GLN A 12 16.88 -9.20 -11.98
N ALA A 13 16.44 -8.84 -13.19
CA ALA A 13 15.75 -7.58 -13.44
C ALA A 13 14.41 -7.51 -12.70
N ASP A 14 13.70 -8.64 -12.55
CA ASP A 14 12.45 -8.68 -11.78
C ASP A 14 12.69 -8.48 -10.29
N TYR A 15 13.76 -9.08 -9.74
CA TYR A 15 14.17 -8.82 -8.36
C TYR A 15 14.53 -7.35 -8.14
N GLN A 16 15.22 -6.70 -9.08
CA GLN A 16 15.54 -5.27 -9.00
C GLN A 16 14.28 -4.40 -9.03
N ARG A 17 13.30 -4.71 -9.89
CA ARG A 17 12.02 -3.98 -9.92
C ARG A 17 11.27 -4.13 -8.60
N LEU A 18 11.21 -5.35 -8.07
CA LEU A 18 10.53 -5.62 -6.80
C LEU A 18 11.23 -4.96 -5.61
N SER A 19 12.57 -4.96 -5.57
CA SER A 19 13.31 -4.29 -4.50
C SER A 19 13.10 -2.77 -4.56
N GLN A 20 13.19 -2.18 -5.75
CA GLN A 20 12.95 -0.75 -5.96
C GLN A 20 11.53 -0.36 -5.58
N PHE A 21 10.53 -1.15 -5.99
CA PHE A 21 9.14 -0.89 -5.65
C PHE A 21 8.90 -0.89 -4.13
N ARG A 22 9.44 -1.89 -3.41
CA ARG A 22 9.36 -1.96 -1.95
C ARG A 22 10.07 -0.79 -1.27
N TYR A 23 11.23 -0.39 -1.77
CA TYR A 23 11.96 0.77 -1.27
C TYR A 23 11.13 2.06 -1.42
N LEU A 24 10.51 2.27 -2.58
CA LEU A 24 9.67 3.43 -2.83
C LEU A 24 8.42 3.46 -1.93
N ILE A 25 7.74 2.32 -1.75
CA ILE A 25 6.60 2.22 -0.82
C ILE A 25 7.04 2.58 0.60
N ARG A 26 8.14 2.00 1.09
CA ARG A 26 8.63 2.26 2.45
C ARG A 26 8.91 3.75 2.65
N ARG A 27 9.62 4.37 1.71
CA ARG A 27 9.93 5.81 1.79
C ARG A 27 8.69 6.68 1.76
N PHE A 28 7.72 6.34 0.91
CA PHE A 28 6.45 7.06 0.86
C PHE A 28 5.68 6.96 2.17
N LEU A 29 5.61 5.77 2.76
CA LEU A 29 4.92 5.54 4.03
C LEU A 29 5.63 6.24 5.21
N GLU A 30 6.96 6.21 5.26
CA GLU A 30 7.75 6.89 6.29
C GLU A 30 7.58 8.41 6.22
N PHE A 31 7.72 8.99 5.03
CA PHE A 31 7.45 10.41 4.78
C PHE A 31 6.03 10.80 5.23
N SER A 32 5.03 10.01 4.84
CA SER A 32 3.64 10.28 5.20
C SER A 32 3.39 10.24 6.70
N GLN A 33 4.07 9.35 7.43
CA GLN A 33 3.96 9.25 8.89
C GLN A 33 4.60 10.44 9.59
N ILE A 34 5.75 10.90 9.10
CA ILE A 34 6.42 12.11 9.62
C ILE A 34 5.49 13.31 9.46
N GLN A 35 4.94 13.54 8.26
CA GLN A 35 4.01 14.65 8.02
C GLN A 35 2.73 14.54 8.85
N ALA A 36 2.20 13.33 9.04
CA ALA A 36 1.04 13.12 9.91
C ALA A 36 1.32 13.55 11.35
N ASN A 37 2.48 13.15 11.91
CA ASN A 37 2.88 13.53 13.26
C ASN A 37 3.08 15.05 13.38
N GLU A 38 3.70 15.70 12.39
CA GLU A 38 3.84 17.17 12.36
C GLU A 38 2.48 17.90 12.35
N ALA A 39 1.47 17.29 11.73
CA ALA A 39 0.09 17.77 11.75
C ALA A 39 -0.70 17.37 13.02
N GLY A 40 -0.06 16.73 14.01
CA GLY A 40 -0.69 16.29 15.24
C GLY A 40 -1.56 15.03 15.11
N LEU A 41 -1.40 14.27 14.03
CA LEU A 41 -2.12 13.02 13.76
C LEU A 41 -1.21 11.82 14.00
N THR A 42 -1.76 10.77 14.61
CA THR A 42 -1.09 9.47 14.58
C THR A 42 -1.09 8.90 13.15
N PRO A 43 -0.12 8.04 12.79
CA PRO A 43 -0.14 7.31 11.52
C PRO A 43 -1.48 6.65 11.18
N ARG A 44 -2.12 6.03 12.19
CA ARG A 44 -3.39 5.33 12.02
C ARG A 44 -4.56 6.27 11.76
N GLN A 45 -4.60 7.42 12.44
CA GLN A 45 -5.62 8.45 12.18
C GLN A 45 -5.47 9.04 10.77
N HIS A 46 -4.23 9.31 10.34
CA HIS A 46 -3.98 9.78 8.98
C HIS A 46 -4.46 8.77 7.93
N GLN A 47 -4.14 7.48 8.09
CA GLN A 47 -4.63 6.43 7.19
C GLN A 47 -6.17 6.36 7.19
N ALA A 48 -6.81 6.49 8.35
CA ALA A 48 -8.27 6.46 8.43
C ALA A 48 -8.91 7.64 7.68
N LEU A 49 -8.37 8.84 7.86
CA LEU A 49 -8.82 10.04 7.15
C LEU A 49 -8.60 9.93 5.64
N LEU A 50 -7.46 9.38 5.21
CA LEU A 50 -7.18 9.12 3.80
C LEU A 50 -8.16 8.11 3.19
N ALA A 51 -8.46 7.01 3.91
CA ALA A 51 -9.43 6.01 3.47
C ALA A 51 -10.84 6.59 3.34
N ILE A 52 -11.25 7.45 4.29
CA ILE A 52 -12.53 8.16 4.24
C ILE A 52 -12.57 9.12 3.05
N LYS A 53 -11.53 9.95 2.88
CA LYS A 53 -11.47 10.97 1.82
C LYS A 53 -11.36 10.37 0.42
N GLY A 54 -10.68 9.24 0.29
CA GLY A 54 -10.46 8.51 -0.96
C GLY A 54 -11.51 7.44 -1.25
N PHE A 55 -12.61 7.38 -0.49
CA PHE A 55 -13.64 6.36 -0.71
C PHE A 55 -14.36 6.59 -2.05
N PRO A 56 -14.58 5.54 -2.86
CA PRO A 56 -15.19 5.67 -4.18
C PRO A 56 -16.51 6.42 -4.14
N ASN A 57 -16.74 7.28 -5.14
CA ASN A 57 -17.96 8.07 -5.33
C ASN A 57 -18.28 9.04 -4.18
N GLY A 58 -17.35 9.27 -3.23
CA GLY A 58 -17.59 10.14 -2.08
C GLY A 58 -18.71 9.66 -1.17
N GLY A 59 -19.06 8.36 -1.26
CA GLY A 59 -20.10 7.76 -0.43
C GLY A 59 -19.70 7.68 1.04
N PRO A 60 -20.67 7.47 1.94
CA PRO A 60 -20.36 7.20 3.34
C PRO A 60 -19.51 5.94 3.47
N VAL A 61 -18.54 5.97 4.40
CA VAL A 61 -17.67 4.83 4.70
C VAL A 61 -18.20 4.12 5.94
N ALA A 62 -18.52 2.83 5.83
CA ALA A 62 -18.87 2.04 7.01
C ALA A 62 -17.62 1.65 7.79
N VAL A 63 -17.80 1.34 9.08
CA VAL A 63 -16.68 0.89 9.94
C VAL A 63 -16.03 -0.38 9.38
N GLY A 64 -16.81 -1.28 8.76
CA GLY A 64 -16.29 -2.48 8.08
C GLY A 64 -15.38 -2.14 6.89
N ASP A 65 -15.77 -1.17 6.07
CA ASP A 65 -14.96 -0.71 4.93
C ASP A 65 -13.64 -0.09 5.39
N LEU A 66 -13.69 0.65 6.50
CA LEU A 66 -12.51 1.24 7.11
C LEU A 66 -11.58 0.16 7.69
N ALA A 67 -12.14 -0.88 8.32
CA ALA A 67 -11.38 -2.00 8.87
C ALA A 67 -10.67 -2.84 7.78
N GLU A 68 -11.23 -2.96 6.59
CA GLU A 68 -10.57 -3.65 5.46
C GLU A 68 -9.37 -2.86 4.91
N ARG A 69 -9.39 -1.52 5.08
CA ARG A 69 -8.38 -0.60 4.53
C ARG A 69 -7.25 -0.23 5.50
N LEU A 70 -7.36 -0.56 6.79
CA LEU A 70 -6.43 -0.19 7.87
C LEU A 70 -5.68 -1.38 8.45
#